data_AF-Q4QX18-F1
#
_entry.id   AF-Q4QX18-F1
#
_cell.length_a   1.000
_cell.length_b   1.000
_cell.length_c   1.000
_cell.angle_alpha   90.00
_cell.angle_beta   90.00
_cell.angle_gamma   90.00
#
_symmetry.space_group_name_H-M   'P 1'
#
loop_
_entity.id
_entity.type
_entity.pdbx_description
1 polymer ?
#
loop_
_entity_poly.entity_id
_entity_poly.type
_entity_poly.pdbx_seq_one_letter_code
_entity_poly.pdbx_strand_id
1 'polypeptide(L)'
;KHMLCQATEPLSTFLEYITYGHMIDNVVLIVTGTLHERDVQELLEKCHPLGMFDSIATLAVAQNMRDLYRLVLVDTPLAPYFSECITSEDLDDMNIEIMRNTLYKAYLEDFYRFCQKLGGATAEIMSDLLSFEADRRAVNITINSI
;
A
#
# COMPACT_ATOMS: atom_id res chain seq x y z
N LYS A 1 -4.25 -17.13 3.03
CA LYS A 1 -5.70 -16.97 3.29
C LYS A 1 -6.23 -17.86 4.42
N HIS A 2 -5.80 -19.13 4.55
CA HIS A 2 -6.30 -20.02 5.63
C HIS A 2 -6.08 -19.50 7.06
N MET A 3 -4.91 -18.92 7.37
CA MET A 3 -4.67 -18.35 8.71
C MET A 3 -5.58 -17.16 9.03
N LEU A 4 -5.88 -16.31 8.03
CA LEU A 4 -6.72 -15.14 8.22
C LEU A 4 -8.19 -15.54 8.45
N CYS A 5 -8.68 -16.55 7.74
CA CYS A 5 -10.03 -17.10 7.95
C CYS A 5 -10.23 -17.78 9.31
N GLN A 6 -9.15 -18.12 10.02
CA GLN A 6 -9.17 -18.76 11.33
C GLN A 6 -8.75 -17.80 12.45
N ALA A 7 -8.35 -16.59 12.11
CA ALA A 7 -7.97 -15.56 13.06
C ALA A 7 -9.21 -14.80 13.54
N THR A 8 -9.24 -14.49 14.84
CA THR A 8 -10.20 -13.57 15.44
C THR A 8 -9.49 -12.31 15.89
N GLU A 9 -10.25 -11.26 16.19
CA GLU A 9 -9.68 -10.03 16.76
C GLU A 9 -8.89 -10.33 18.04
N PRO A 10 -7.67 -9.74 18.22
CA PRO A 10 -7.03 -8.71 17.38
C PRO A 10 -6.10 -9.22 16.26
N LEU A 11 -5.96 -10.55 16.11
CA LEU A 11 -5.02 -11.16 15.16
C LEU A 11 -5.50 -11.00 13.71
N SER A 12 -6.81 -11.00 13.46
CA SER A 12 -7.38 -10.72 12.13
C SER A 12 -6.91 -9.37 11.60
N THR A 13 -7.14 -8.29 12.35
CA THR A 13 -6.68 -6.94 11.98
C THR A 13 -5.16 -6.91 11.79
N PHE A 14 -4.37 -7.54 12.65
CA PHE A 14 -2.92 -7.59 12.49
C PHE A 14 -2.49 -8.24 11.16
N LEU A 15 -3.11 -9.36 10.79
CA LEU A 15 -2.82 -10.03 9.52
C LEU A 15 -3.30 -9.22 8.32
N GLU A 16 -4.38 -8.45 8.45
CA GLU A 16 -4.83 -7.51 7.42
C GLU A 16 -3.79 -6.40 7.19
N TYR A 17 -3.22 -5.80 8.25
CA TYR A 17 -2.14 -4.81 8.10
C TYR A 17 -0.96 -5.35 7.28
N ILE A 18 -0.56 -6.61 7.47
CA ILE A 18 0.51 -7.22 6.67
C ILE A 18 0.17 -7.23 5.18
N THR A 19 -1.11 -7.39 4.82
CA THR A 19 -1.53 -7.37 3.40
C THR A 19 -1.45 -5.98 2.77
N TYR A 20 -1.56 -4.91 3.55
CA TYR A 20 -1.62 -3.54 3.03
C TYR A 20 -0.33 -3.14 2.29
N GLY A 21 0.84 -3.58 2.75
CA GLY A 21 2.09 -3.36 2.02
C GLY A 21 2.04 -3.94 0.60
N HIS A 22 1.57 -5.18 0.46
CA HIS A 22 1.39 -5.82 -0.85
C HIS A 22 0.29 -5.17 -1.68
N MET A 23 -0.76 -4.64 -1.06
CA MET A 23 -1.79 -3.88 -1.77
C MET A 23 -1.20 -2.60 -2.37
N ILE A 24 -0.37 -1.86 -1.62
CA ILE A 24 0.31 -0.65 -2.11
C ILE A 24 1.20 -0.99 -3.31
N ASP A 25 2.01 -2.05 -3.22
CA ASP A 25 2.88 -2.47 -4.32
C ASP A 25 2.08 -2.85 -5.57
N ASN A 26 0.97 -3.56 -5.41
CA ASN A 26 0.12 -3.95 -6.53
C ASN A 26 -0.56 -2.73 -7.18
N VAL A 27 -1.02 -1.76 -6.38
CA VAL A 27 -1.59 -0.50 -6.89
C VAL A 27 -0.55 0.22 -7.75
N VAL A 28 0.67 0.38 -7.24
CA VAL A 28 1.77 1.02 -7.98
C VAL A 28 2.07 0.26 -9.27
N LEU A 29 2.20 -1.08 -9.21
CA LEU A 29 2.46 -1.91 -10.39
C LEU A 29 1.43 -1.71 -11.50
N ILE A 30 0.14 -1.73 -11.15
CA ILE A 30 -0.96 -1.60 -12.11
C ILE A 30 -0.99 -0.19 -12.69
N VAL A 31 -0.86 0.84 -11.86
CA VAL A 31 -0.90 2.24 -12.32
C VAL A 31 0.29 2.55 -13.23
N THR A 32 1.51 2.16 -12.85
CA THR A 32 2.70 2.32 -13.70
C THR A 32 2.58 1.51 -14.99
N GLY A 33 2.08 0.27 -14.92
CA GLY A 33 1.91 -0.57 -16.11
C GLY A 33 0.89 0.00 -17.09
N THR A 34 -0.21 0.56 -16.57
CA THR A 34 -1.27 1.21 -17.36
C THR A 34 -0.76 2.49 -18.01
N LEU A 35 0.04 3.29 -17.28
CA LEU A 35 0.68 4.49 -17.82
C LEU A 35 1.57 4.18 -19.04
N HIS A 36 2.21 3.00 -19.04
CA HIS A 36 3.05 2.51 -20.13
C HIS A 36 2.31 1.63 -21.15
N GLU A 37 0.98 1.70 -21.19
CA GLU A 37 0.13 0.98 -22.15
C GLU A 37 0.34 -0.55 -22.15
N ARG A 38 0.69 -1.14 -21.00
CA ARG A 38 0.82 -2.60 -20.86
C ARG A 38 -0.52 -3.27 -20.70
N ASP A 39 -0.59 -4.54 -21.11
CA ASP A 39 -1.80 -5.34 -20.98
C ASP A 39 -2.14 -5.61 -19.51
N VAL A 40 -3.40 -5.37 -19.14
CA VAL A 40 -3.87 -5.50 -17.77
C VAL A 40 -3.80 -6.95 -17.28
N GLN A 41 -4.06 -7.94 -18.14
CA GLN A 41 -3.98 -9.35 -17.74
C GLN A 41 -2.54 -9.74 -17.40
N GLU A 42 -1.57 -9.29 -18.20
CA GLU A 42 -0.15 -9.52 -17.91
C GLU A 42 0.28 -8.87 -16.59
N LEU A 43 -0.23 -7.66 -16.28
CA LEU A 43 0.06 -7.00 -15.02
C LEU A 43 -0.58 -7.73 -13.82
N LEU A 44 -1.81 -8.22 -13.97
CA LEU A 44 -2.51 -8.99 -12.93
C LEU A 44 -1.80 -10.30 -12.60
N GLU A 45 -1.20 -10.97 -13.58
CA GLU A 45 -0.39 -12.17 -13.35
C GLU A 45 0.89 -11.89 -12.52
N LYS A 46 1.38 -10.65 -12.55
CA LYS A 46 2.55 -10.19 -11.79
C LYS A 46 2.21 -9.62 -10.41
N CYS A 47 0.92 -9.41 -10.12
CA CYS A 47 0.49 -8.92 -8.82
C CYS A 47 0.77 -9.95 -7.70
N HIS A 48 1.15 -9.43 -6.53
CA HIS A 48 1.36 -10.26 -5.36
C HIS A 48 0.02 -10.78 -4.82
N PRO A 49 -0.15 -12.11 -4.60
CA PRO A 49 -1.44 -12.70 -4.27
C PRO A 49 -2.00 -12.26 -2.89
N LEU A 50 -1.14 -11.77 -1.99
CA LEU A 50 -1.59 -11.22 -0.69
C LEU A 50 -2.18 -9.81 -0.81
N GLY A 51 -1.84 -9.06 -1.86
CA GLY A 51 -2.34 -7.70 -2.08
C GLY A 51 -3.50 -7.63 -3.07
N MET A 52 -4.11 -8.76 -3.42
CA MET A 52 -5.22 -8.83 -4.37
C MET A 52 -6.53 -8.45 -3.70
N PHE A 53 -7.31 -7.59 -4.36
CA PHE A 53 -8.66 -7.17 -3.94
C PHE A 53 -9.59 -7.12 -5.15
N ASP A 54 -10.91 -7.16 -4.92
CA ASP A 54 -11.91 -7.42 -5.96
C ASP A 54 -11.91 -6.36 -7.08
N SER A 55 -11.68 -5.09 -6.72
CA SER A 55 -11.64 -3.96 -7.65
C SER A 55 -10.24 -3.67 -8.22
N ILE A 56 -9.29 -4.61 -8.17
CA ILE A 56 -7.91 -4.31 -8.61
C ILE A 56 -7.81 -4.05 -10.12
N ALA A 57 -8.64 -4.71 -10.93
CA ALA A 57 -8.65 -4.53 -12.38
C ALA A 57 -9.19 -3.16 -12.82
N THR A 58 -10.01 -2.49 -11.99
CA THR A 58 -10.56 -1.17 -12.32
C THR A 58 -9.53 -0.04 -12.18
N LEU A 59 -8.40 -0.29 -11.50
CA LEU A 59 -7.27 0.64 -11.45
C LEU A 59 -6.73 0.99 -12.84
N ALA A 60 -6.80 0.06 -13.79
CA ALA A 60 -6.32 0.25 -15.16
C ALA A 60 -7.14 1.25 -15.99
N VAL A 61 -8.28 1.71 -15.47
CA VAL A 61 -9.15 2.69 -16.15
C VAL A 61 -8.91 4.11 -15.62
N ALA A 62 -8.16 4.26 -14.51
CA ALA A 62 -7.90 5.55 -13.90
C ALA A 62 -6.95 6.39 -14.76
N GLN A 63 -7.34 7.63 -15.06
CA GLN A 63 -6.55 8.56 -15.88
C GLN A 63 -5.79 9.62 -15.08
N ASN A 64 -6.17 9.82 -13.82
CA ASN A 64 -5.58 10.78 -12.91
C ASN A 64 -5.65 10.27 -11.47
N MET A 65 -4.88 10.89 -10.56
CA MET A 65 -4.86 10.54 -9.13
C MET A 65 -6.24 10.59 -8.47
N ARG A 66 -7.10 11.51 -8.90
CA ARG A 66 -8.45 11.70 -8.33
C ARG A 66 -9.40 10.57 -8.72
N ASP A 67 -9.33 10.11 -9.96
CA ASP A 67 -10.11 8.99 -10.47
C ASP A 67 -9.64 7.68 -9.84
N LEU A 68 -8.32 7.51 -9.67
CA LEU A 68 -7.75 6.38 -8.95
C LEU A 68 -8.33 6.27 -7.53
N TYR A 69 -8.35 7.40 -6.80
CA TYR A 69 -8.90 7.46 -5.46
C TYR A 69 -10.41 7.12 -5.43
N ARG A 70 -11.18 7.76 -6.31
CA ARG A 70 -12.65 7.63 -6.33
C ARG A 70 -13.15 6.28 -6.80
N LEU A 71 -12.50 5.69 -7.80
CA LEU A 71 -12.98 4.47 -8.45
C LEU A 71 -12.63 3.21 -7.66
N VAL A 72 -11.54 3.25 -6.90
CA VAL A 72 -10.99 2.03 -6.31
C VAL A 72 -10.68 2.20 -4.84
N LEU A 73 -9.95 3.25 -4.48
CA LEU A 73 -9.29 3.27 -3.18
C LEU A 73 -10.22 3.67 -2.04
N VAL A 74 -11.32 4.38 -2.31
CA VAL A 74 -12.33 4.75 -1.30
C VAL A 74 -12.93 3.53 -0.60
N ASP A 75 -13.05 2.40 -1.30
CA ASP A 75 -13.60 1.15 -0.77
C ASP A 75 -12.52 0.22 -0.17
N THR A 76 -11.25 0.64 -0.21
CA THR A 76 -10.12 -0.13 0.33
C THR A 76 -9.69 0.42 1.68
N PRO A 77 -9.04 -0.41 2.53
CA PRO A 77 -8.43 0.07 3.78
C PRO A 77 -7.29 1.08 3.56
N LEU A 78 -6.86 1.31 2.31
CA LEU A 78 -5.88 2.33 1.95
C LEU A 78 -6.50 3.74 1.80
N ALA A 79 -7.83 3.87 1.78
CA ALA A 79 -8.52 5.15 1.62
C ALA A 79 -7.98 6.27 2.56
N PRO A 80 -7.76 6.01 3.87
CA PRO A 80 -7.27 7.05 4.78
C PRO A 80 -5.89 7.59 4.40
N TYR A 81 -5.05 6.74 3.79
CA TYR A 81 -3.66 7.07 3.44
C TYR A 81 -3.55 7.93 2.18
N PHE A 82 -4.58 7.95 1.34
CA PHE A 82 -4.60 8.72 0.10
C PHE A 82 -4.92 10.21 0.28
N SER A 83 -5.44 10.60 1.45
CA SER A 83 -5.86 11.99 1.71
C SER A 83 -4.72 13.01 1.55
N GLU A 84 -3.46 12.59 1.77
CA GLU A 84 -2.26 13.41 1.61
C GLU A 84 -1.68 13.42 0.17
N CYS A 85 -2.18 12.57 -0.74
CA CYS A 85 -1.63 12.39 -2.10
C CYS A 85 -2.30 13.22 -3.20
N ILE A 86 -3.41 13.93 -2.92
CA ILE A 86 -4.29 14.55 -3.96
C ILE A 86 -3.72 15.87 -4.53
N THR A 87 -2.51 16.27 -4.16
CA THR A 87 -1.95 17.58 -4.54
C THR A 87 -1.47 17.68 -5.99
N SER A 88 -1.18 16.57 -6.66
CA SER A 88 -0.85 16.53 -8.09
C SER A 88 -1.99 15.89 -8.91
N GLU A 89 -2.36 16.54 -10.03
CA GLU A 89 -3.46 16.04 -10.87
C GLU A 89 -2.99 14.99 -11.90
N ASP A 90 -1.71 15.03 -12.30
CA ASP A 90 -1.18 14.18 -13.37
C ASP A 90 -0.55 12.88 -12.86
N LEU A 91 -0.83 11.77 -13.55
CA LEU A 91 -0.14 10.49 -13.36
C LEU A 91 1.11 10.45 -14.23
N ASP A 92 2.27 10.71 -13.61
CA ASP A 92 3.58 10.46 -14.19
C ASP A 92 4.40 9.54 -13.27
N ASP A 93 5.51 9.00 -13.77
CA ASP A 93 6.35 8.08 -13.01
C ASP A 93 6.82 8.67 -11.67
N MET A 94 7.13 9.97 -11.64
CA MET A 94 7.57 10.65 -10.43
C MET A 94 6.44 10.75 -9.40
N ASN A 95 5.23 11.10 -9.83
CA ASN A 95 4.05 11.22 -8.97
C ASN A 95 3.59 9.86 -8.46
N ILE A 96 3.70 8.80 -9.28
CA ILE A 96 3.42 7.43 -8.85
C ILE A 96 4.41 6.98 -7.77
N GLU A 97 5.68 7.35 -7.92
CA GLU A 97 6.73 7.08 -6.93
C GLU A 97 6.53 7.87 -5.63
N ILE A 98 6.16 9.14 -5.71
CA ILE A 98 5.79 9.96 -4.55
C ILE A 98 4.58 9.35 -3.85
N MET A 99 3.54 8.96 -4.60
CA MET A 99 2.35 8.29 -4.08
C MET A 99 2.74 7.00 -3.33
N ARG A 100 3.59 6.15 -3.92
CA ARG A 100 4.09 4.94 -3.25
C ARG A 100 4.70 5.27 -1.89
N ASN A 101 5.60 6.25 -1.83
CA ASN A 101 6.31 6.60 -0.61
C ASN A 101 5.38 7.21 0.45
N THR A 102 4.44 8.07 0.05
CA THR A 102 3.43 8.66 0.94
C THR A 102 2.51 7.60 1.52
N LEU A 103 2.01 6.67 0.71
CA LEU A 103 1.18 5.56 1.17
C LEU A 103 1.92 4.66 2.15
N TYR A 104 3.17 4.32 1.83
CA TYR A 104 3.98 3.49 2.71
C TYR A 104 4.29 4.16 4.04
N LYS A 105 4.55 5.47 4.03
CA LYS A 105 4.74 6.24 5.26
C LYS A 105 3.49 6.18 6.15
N ALA A 106 2.32 6.52 5.59
CA ALA A 106 1.07 6.51 6.33
C ALA A 106 0.71 5.10 6.85
N TYR A 107 0.94 4.06 6.03
CA TYR A 107 0.78 2.66 6.43
C TYR A 107 1.69 2.28 7.60
N LEU A 108 2.98 2.60 7.54
CA LEU A 108 3.93 2.25 8.61
C LEU A 108 3.60 2.98 9.91
N GLU A 109 3.21 4.25 9.83
CA GLU A 109 2.79 5.03 11.01
C GLU A 109 1.52 4.45 11.65
N ASP A 110 0.52 4.08 10.85
CA ASP A 110 -0.72 3.50 11.38
C ASP A 110 -0.49 2.09 11.95
N PHE A 111 0.30 1.27 11.25
CA PHE A 111 0.61 -0.08 11.74
C PHE A 111 1.44 -0.05 13.02
N TYR A 112 2.37 0.90 13.15
CA TYR A 112 3.10 1.13 14.39
C TYR A 112 2.15 1.51 15.53
N ARG A 113 1.22 2.45 15.30
CA ARG A 113 0.21 2.86 16.29
C ARG A 113 -0.70 1.69 16.68
N PHE A 114 -1.08 0.85 15.74
CA PHE A 114 -1.85 -0.36 16.01
C PHE A 114 -1.07 -1.34 16.91
N CYS A 115 0.20 -1.63 16.59
CA CYS A 115 1.05 -2.49 17.41
C CYS A 115 1.23 -1.94 18.84
N GLN A 116 1.39 -0.63 18.99
CA GLN A 116 1.46 0.04 20.29
C GLN A 116 0.17 -0.12 21.12
N LYS A 117 -1.00 -0.09 20.46
CA LYS A 117 -2.29 -0.34 21.14
C LYS A 117 -2.44 -1.78 21.62
N LEU A 118 -1.86 -2.76 20.92
CA LEU A 118 -1.88 -4.17 21.34
C LEU A 118 -1.03 -4.41 22.59
N GLY A 119 0.07 -3.68 22.73
CA GLY A 119 0.97 -3.77 23.89
C GLY A 119 1.72 -5.10 24.00
N GLY A 120 2.38 -5.30 25.14
CA GLY A 120 3.13 -6.51 25.47
C GLY A 120 4.29 -6.80 24.51
N ALA A 121 4.64 -8.07 24.37
CA ALA A 121 5.75 -8.51 23.51
C ALA A 121 5.54 -8.16 22.03
N THR A 122 4.28 -8.12 21.57
CA THR A 122 3.96 -7.73 20.18
C THR A 122 4.37 -6.29 19.91
N ALA A 123 4.07 -5.36 20.82
CA ALA A 123 4.45 -3.97 20.68
C ALA A 123 5.97 -3.80 20.66
N GLU A 124 6.70 -4.45 21.57
CA GLU A 124 8.16 -4.35 21.64
C GLU A 124 8.83 -4.85 20.35
N ILE A 125 8.52 -6.10 19.95
CA ILE A 125 9.17 -6.73 18.80
C ILE A 125 8.76 -6.06 17.49
N MET A 126 7.47 -5.76 17.30
CA MET A 126 7.01 -5.14 16.06
C MET A 126 7.47 -3.69 15.92
N SER A 127 7.64 -2.95 17.01
CA SER A 127 8.16 -1.58 16.94
C SER A 127 9.58 -1.55 16.39
N ASP A 128 10.43 -2.46 16.83
CA ASP A 128 11.80 -2.60 16.33
C ASP A 128 11.84 -3.06 14.87
N LEU A 129 10.95 -3.98 14.48
CA LEU A 129 10.86 -4.42 13.08
C LEU A 129 10.36 -3.31 12.14
N LEU A 130 9.35 -2.56 12.57
CA LEU A 130 8.77 -1.48 11.77
C LEU A 130 9.71 -0.28 11.67
N SER A 131 10.45 0.04 12.73
CA SER A 131 11.47 1.10 12.69
C SER A 131 12.59 0.75 11.71
N PHE A 132 13.06 -0.51 11.72
CA PHE A 132 14.04 -0.99 10.75
C PHE A 132 13.54 -0.88 9.30
N GLU A 133 12.29 -1.26 9.04
CA GLU A 133 11.71 -1.15 7.69
C GLU A 133 11.54 0.31 7.27
N ALA A 134 11.16 1.21 8.19
CA ALA A 134 11.09 2.65 7.93
C ALA A 134 12.47 3.24 7.60
N ASP A 135 13.51 2.91 8.38
CA ASP A 135 14.88 3.36 8.15
C ASP A 135 15.43 2.86 6.81
N ARG A 136 15.21 1.57 6.50
CA ARG A 136 15.59 0.98 5.22
C ARG A 136 14.96 1.74 4.05
N ARG A 137 13.68 2.09 4.15
CA ARG A 137 12.97 2.85 3.11
C ARG A 137 13.49 4.28 3.00
N ALA A 138 13.72 4.96 4.12
CA ALA A 138 14.28 6.30 4.13
C ALA A 138 15.63 6.34 3.40
N VAL A 139 16.53 5.40 3.69
CA VAL A 139 17.83 5.27 3.02
C VAL A 139 17.67 5.02 1.52
N ASN A 140 16.81 4.08 1.12
CA ASN A 140 16.56 3.78 -0.29
C ASN A 140 16.02 4.99 -1.05
N ILE A 141 15.07 5.73 -0.46
CA ILE A 141 14.52 6.95 -1.06
C ILE A 141 15.64 7.99 -1.21
N THR A 142 16.41 8.24 -0.15
CA THR A 142 17.51 9.21 -0.20
C THR A 142 18.51 8.87 -1.29
N ILE A 143 18.95 7.61 -1.39
CA ILE A 143 19.91 7.17 -2.42
C ILE A 143 19.36 7.36 -3.83
N ASN A 144 18.09 6.98 -4.07
CA ASN A 144 17.47 7.07 -5.39
C ASN A 144 17.02 8.50 -5.75
N SER A 145 17.06 9.44 -4.80
CA SER A 145 16.73 10.85 -5.00
C SER A 145 17.94 11.75 -5.27
N ILE A 146 19.16 11.19 -5.20
CA ILE A 146 20.43 11.83 -5.55
C ILE A 146 20.69 11.66 -7.05
#